data_AF-A0ABD6PHZ9-F1
#
_entry.id   AF-A0ABD6PHZ9-F1
#
_cell.length_a   1.000
_cell.length_b   1.000
_cell.length_c   1.000
_cell.angle_alpha   90.00
_cell.angle_beta   90.00
_cell.angle_gamma   90.00
#
_symmetry.space_group_name_H-M   'P 1'
#
loop_
_entity.id
_entity.type
_entity.pdbx_description
1 polymer ?
#
loop_
_entity_poly.entity_id
_entity_poly.type
_entity_poly.pdbx_seq_one_letter_code
_entity_poly.pdbx_strand_id
1 'polypeptide(L)'
;MGFFWRTREALSFNAWRKVYDDGNTTKASDGTLKAASPVARIVKSQEECQRTDIDESGFVWCGCGTANAEAEGIKISRLDVGVYILTGSDGLASEGWQLLPPMDPGGMGEMGVVEAEQTESGGLTIRLFKQKYMLSDGVEIVKTKGEPMDVPVNSWIDVRLDMPDDSAFNQRINQELQP
;
A
#
# COMPACT_ATOMS: atom_id res chain seq x y z
N MET A 1 14.17 9.21 -5.94
CA MET A 1 14.60 10.62 -6.15
C MET A 1 13.56 11.54 -5.53
N GLY A 2 13.88 12.75 -5.05
CA GLY A 2 12.90 13.63 -4.42
C GLY A 2 13.00 15.06 -4.93
N PHE A 3 11.85 15.73 -5.10
CA PHE A 3 11.83 17.15 -5.41
C PHE A 3 11.94 17.96 -4.11
N PHE A 4 12.93 18.84 -4.03
CA PHE A 4 13.17 19.70 -2.88
C PHE A 4 13.22 21.16 -3.33
N TRP A 5 12.68 22.04 -2.50
CA TRP A 5 12.77 23.47 -2.70
C TRP A 5 13.27 24.16 -1.43
N ARG A 6 13.84 25.34 -1.59
CA ARG A 6 14.16 26.24 -0.47
C ARG A 6 14.00 27.68 -0.91
N THR A 7 13.80 28.56 0.06
CA THR A 7 13.79 30.00 -0.18
C THR A 7 15.07 30.65 0.33
N ARG A 8 15.35 31.85 -0.18
CA ARG A 8 16.39 32.73 0.33
C ARG A 8 15.72 33.96 0.92
N GLU A 9 16.06 34.28 2.16
CA GLU A 9 15.51 35.42 2.90
C GLU A 9 16.66 36.15 3.60
N ALA A 10 16.71 37.49 3.46
CA ALA A 10 17.78 38.32 4.03
C ALA A 10 19.20 37.77 3.81
N LEU A 11 19.50 37.39 2.56
CA LEU A 11 20.76 36.76 2.11
C LEU A 11 21.05 35.37 2.69
N SER A 12 20.24 34.85 3.61
CA SER A 12 20.37 33.51 4.19
C SER A 12 19.48 32.50 3.45
N PHE A 13 19.97 31.27 3.29
CA PHE A 13 19.16 30.17 2.76
C PHE A 13 18.38 29.50 3.88
N ASN A 14 17.08 29.33 3.68
CA ASN A 14 16.26 28.52 4.56
C ASN A 14 16.56 27.02 4.35
N ALA A 15 16.10 26.20 5.30
CA ALA A 15 16.18 24.75 5.20
C ALA A 15 15.50 24.24 3.92
N TRP A 16 16.07 23.18 3.35
CA TRP A 16 15.43 22.45 2.27
C TRP A 16 14.11 21.84 2.74
N ARG A 17 13.08 21.96 1.91
CA ARG A 17 11.75 21.40 2.11
C ARG A 17 11.50 20.34 1.05
N LYS A 18 11.09 19.15 1.48
CA LYS A 18 10.67 18.07 0.59
C LYS A 18 9.29 18.40 0.01
N VAL A 19 9.13 18.22 -1.28
CA VAL A 19 7.82 18.29 -1.95
C VAL A 19 7.22 16.90 -2.00
N TYR A 20 5.93 16.83 -1.68
CA TYR A 20 5.13 15.63 -1.85
C TYR A 20 4.29 15.74 -3.11
N ASP A 21 4.31 14.68 -3.91
CA ASP A 21 3.66 14.56 -5.21
C ASP A 21 3.12 13.14 -5.39
N ASP A 22 2.50 12.86 -6.52
CA ASP A 22 1.94 11.55 -6.88
C ASP A 22 2.99 10.44 -7.07
N GLY A 23 4.26 10.79 -7.26
CA GLY A 23 5.36 9.83 -7.34
C GLY A 23 5.87 9.37 -5.96
N ASN A 24 5.60 10.10 -4.88
CA ASN A 24 6.09 9.77 -3.53
C ASN A 24 4.99 9.75 -2.45
N THR A 25 3.73 9.86 -2.87
CA THR A 25 2.55 9.66 -2.02
C THR A 25 1.59 8.68 -2.66
N THR A 26 0.85 7.95 -1.83
CA THR A 26 -0.32 7.19 -2.24
C THR A 26 -1.57 7.80 -1.63
N LYS A 27 -2.69 7.71 -2.37
CA LYS A 27 -4.02 7.93 -1.82
C LYS A 27 -4.57 6.61 -1.30
N ALA A 28 -4.87 6.56 -0.01
CA ALA A 28 -5.54 5.43 0.64
C ALA A 28 -7.02 5.33 0.22
N SER A 29 -7.67 4.23 0.57
CA SER A 29 -9.06 3.94 0.17
C SER A 29 -10.11 4.93 0.70
N ASP A 30 -9.82 5.69 1.76
CA ASP A 30 -10.63 6.81 2.28
C ASP A 30 -10.31 8.17 1.63
N GLY A 31 -9.36 8.22 0.70
CA GLY A 31 -8.91 9.45 0.05
C GLY A 31 -7.80 10.21 0.79
N THR A 32 -7.32 9.74 1.95
CA THR A 32 -6.20 10.37 2.65
C THR A 32 -4.88 10.17 1.90
N LEU A 33 -4.03 11.21 1.88
CA LEU A 33 -2.68 11.11 1.29
C LEU A 33 -1.68 10.62 2.32
N LYS A 34 -0.86 9.65 1.93
CA LYS A 34 0.20 9.05 2.75
C LYS A 34 1.51 9.09 1.96
N ALA A 35 2.58 9.56 2.58
CA ALA A 35 3.91 9.44 1.99
C ALA A 35 4.28 7.96 1.87
N ALA A 36 4.54 7.49 0.65
CA ALA A 36 4.97 6.13 0.37
C ALA A 36 5.10 5.86 -1.12
N SER A 37 6.14 5.09 -1.42
CA SER A 37 6.34 4.28 -2.62
C SER A 37 7.49 3.32 -2.28
N PRO A 38 7.60 2.11 -2.87
CA PRO A 38 6.63 1.38 -3.72
C PRO A 38 5.34 0.95 -3.01
N VAL A 39 4.20 0.91 -3.73
CA VAL A 39 2.89 0.51 -3.17
C VAL A 39 2.10 -0.39 -4.11
N ALA A 40 1.47 -1.42 -3.53
CA ALA A 40 0.45 -2.26 -4.16
C ALA A 40 -0.92 -2.02 -3.51
N ARG A 41 -1.99 -2.10 -4.31
CA ARG A 41 -3.38 -2.06 -3.86
C ARG A 41 -4.05 -3.39 -4.13
N ILE A 42 -4.58 -4.04 -3.10
CA ILE A 42 -5.25 -5.35 -3.21
C ILE A 42 -6.76 -5.16 -3.15
N VAL A 43 -7.45 -5.73 -4.13
CA VAL A 43 -8.91 -5.86 -4.16
C VAL A 43 -9.31 -7.33 -4.21
N LYS A 44 -10.60 -7.63 -4.13
CA LYS A 44 -11.07 -9.01 -4.26
C LYS A 44 -10.78 -9.59 -5.65
N SER A 45 -11.14 -8.83 -6.68
CA SER A 45 -10.97 -9.15 -8.10
C SER A 45 -11.15 -7.88 -8.93
N GLN A 46 -10.68 -7.89 -10.17
CA GLN A 46 -10.85 -6.75 -11.07
C GLN A 46 -12.34 -6.58 -11.46
N GLU A 47 -13.07 -7.67 -11.62
CA GLU A 47 -14.46 -7.68 -12.08
C GLU A 47 -15.44 -7.19 -11.02
N GLU A 48 -15.15 -7.43 -9.74
CA GLU A 48 -16.02 -7.03 -8.63
C GLU A 48 -15.65 -5.65 -8.06
N CYS A 49 -14.47 -5.11 -8.38
CA CYS A 49 -14.06 -3.80 -7.89
C CYS A 49 -14.97 -2.71 -8.49
N GLN A 50 -15.56 -1.88 -7.63
CA GLN A 50 -16.43 -0.75 -8.01
C GLN A 50 -15.69 0.59 -7.98
N ARG A 51 -14.43 0.60 -7.55
CA ARG A 51 -13.61 1.80 -7.43
C ARG A 51 -12.94 2.10 -8.76
N THR A 52 -13.29 3.25 -9.35
CA THR A 52 -12.69 3.74 -10.60
C THR A 52 -11.32 4.38 -10.39
N ASP A 53 -10.96 4.68 -9.14
CA ASP A 53 -9.71 5.31 -8.73
C ASP A 53 -8.62 4.31 -8.32
N ILE A 54 -8.87 3.01 -8.47
CA ILE A 54 -7.96 1.94 -8.08
C ILE A 54 -6.66 1.93 -8.91
N ASP A 55 -6.75 2.31 -10.19
CA ASP A 55 -5.65 2.41 -11.16
C ASP A 55 -5.30 3.86 -11.56
N GLU A 56 -5.87 4.86 -10.87
CA GLU A 56 -5.45 6.25 -10.99
C GLU A 56 -4.00 6.45 -10.52
N SER A 57 -3.35 7.54 -10.95
CA SER A 57 -1.97 7.89 -10.59
C SER A 57 -0.88 6.91 -11.07
N GLY A 58 -1.10 6.24 -12.20
CA GLY A 58 -0.09 5.37 -12.81
C GLY A 58 0.02 4.00 -12.15
N PHE A 59 -1.05 3.56 -11.46
CA PHE A 59 -1.18 2.20 -10.99
C PHE A 59 -1.58 1.26 -12.14
N VAL A 60 -0.97 0.08 -12.22
CA VAL A 60 -1.22 -0.91 -13.27
C VAL A 60 -1.71 -2.22 -12.66
N TRP A 61 -2.73 -2.83 -13.27
CA TRP A 61 -3.27 -4.11 -12.84
C TRP A 61 -2.22 -5.23 -12.89
N CYS A 62 -2.14 -6.01 -11.81
CA CYS A 62 -1.18 -7.10 -11.63
C CYS A 62 -1.81 -8.36 -11.02
N GLY A 63 -3.06 -8.65 -11.41
CA GLY A 63 -3.87 -9.74 -10.87
C GLY A 63 -5.08 -9.20 -10.12
N CYS A 64 -5.35 -9.64 -8.89
CA CYS A 64 -6.46 -9.10 -8.09
C CYS A 64 -6.09 -7.77 -7.37
N GLY A 65 -5.40 -6.88 -8.07
CA GLY A 65 -4.92 -5.61 -7.53
C GLY A 65 -4.09 -4.81 -8.52
N THR A 66 -3.61 -3.65 -8.08
CA THR A 66 -2.80 -2.72 -8.89
C THR A 66 -1.49 -2.39 -8.19
N ALA A 67 -0.47 -1.98 -8.95
CA ALA A 67 0.84 -1.59 -8.44
C ALA A 67 1.30 -0.28 -9.09
N ASN A 68 1.95 0.60 -8.34
CA ASN A 68 2.54 1.80 -8.93
C ASN A 68 3.84 1.47 -9.69
N ALA A 69 4.40 2.47 -10.39
CA ALA A 69 5.59 2.28 -11.23
C ALA A 69 6.82 1.75 -10.45
N GLU A 70 7.01 2.14 -9.19
CA GLU A 70 8.13 1.64 -8.39
C GLU A 70 7.94 0.19 -7.94
N ALA A 71 6.68 -0.30 -7.87
CA ALA A 71 6.32 -1.68 -7.57
C ALA A 71 6.13 -2.53 -8.85
N GLU A 72 6.68 -2.10 -9.98
CA GLU A 72 6.55 -2.84 -11.25
C GLU A 72 7.15 -4.26 -11.13
N GLY A 73 6.40 -5.25 -11.63
CA GLY A 73 6.82 -6.65 -11.68
C GLY A 73 6.18 -7.54 -10.61
N ILE A 74 5.48 -6.96 -9.62
CA ILE A 74 4.74 -7.76 -8.66
C ILE A 74 3.53 -8.48 -9.28
N LYS A 75 3.05 -9.52 -8.61
CA LYS A 75 1.81 -10.23 -8.95
C LYS A 75 0.98 -10.51 -7.71
N ILE A 76 -0.33 -10.32 -7.82
CA ILE A 76 -1.28 -10.47 -6.72
C ILE A 76 -2.34 -11.50 -7.10
N SER A 77 -2.50 -12.54 -6.28
CA SER A 77 -3.51 -13.57 -6.48
C SER A 77 -4.33 -13.82 -5.23
N ARG A 78 -5.62 -14.09 -5.40
CA ARG A 78 -6.51 -14.52 -4.31
C ARG A 78 -6.45 -16.05 -4.20
N LEU A 79 -6.16 -16.57 -3.01
CA LEU A 79 -6.13 -18.02 -2.77
C LEU A 79 -7.37 -18.53 -2.05
N ASP A 80 -7.89 -17.76 -1.10
CA ASP A 80 -9.10 -18.12 -0.33
C ASP A 80 -9.81 -16.84 0.12
N VAL A 81 -10.95 -16.96 0.80
CA VAL A 81 -11.70 -15.85 1.38
C VAL A 81 -10.78 -15.03 2.29
N GLY A 82 -10.53 -13.79 1.88
CA GLY A 82 -9.67 -12.87 2.62
C GLY A 82 -8.19 -13.24 2.63
N VAL A 83 -7.72 -14.15 1.77
CA VAL A 83 -6.31 -14.56 1.68
C VAL A 83 -5.76 -14.24 0.29
N TYR A 84 -4.74 -13.38 0.24
CA TYR A 84 -4.10 -12.90 -0.97
C TYR A 84 -2.60 -13.17 -0.91
N ILE A 85 -2.00 -13.51 -2.04
CA ILE A 85 -0.55 -13.71 -2.19
C ILE A 85 -0.01 -12.62 -3.09
N LEU A 86 1.05 -11.96 -2.63
CA LEU A 86 1.83 -10.99 -3.38
C LEU A 86 3.24 -11.55 -3.59
N THR A 87 3.70 -11.54 -4.84
CA THR A 87 5.05 -12.01 -5.21
C THR A 87 5.77 -10.96 -6.04
N GLY A 88 7.11 -11.02 -6.08
CA GLY A 88 7.95 -10.10 -6.86
C GLY A 88 8.46 -8.89 -6.08
N SER A 89 8.23 -8.84 -4.77
CA SER A 89 8.84 -7.87 -3.85
C SER A 89 9.85 -8.54 -2.92
N ASP A 90 10.69 -7.75 -2.24
CA ASP A 90 11.61 -8.22 -1.18
C ASP A 90 10.94 -8.27 0.21
N GLY A 91 9.64 -7.98 0.27
CA GLY A 91 8.84 -8.00 1.48
C GLY A 91 8.05 -6.71 1.69
N LEU A 92 7.65 -6.48 2.93
CA LEU A 92 7.05 -5.22 3.36
C LEU A 92 8.13 -4.15 3.50
N ALA A 93 7.73 -2.89 3.33
CA ALA A 93 8.64 -1.76 3.49
C ALA A 93 9.37 -1.76 4.84
N SER A 94 10.68 -1.54 4.83
CA SER A 94 11.53 -1.47 6.03
C SER A 94 11.31 -0.20 6.87
N GLU A 95 10.68 0.83 6.31
CA GLU A 95 10.40 2.09 7.00
C GLU A 95 8.97 2.60 6.78
N GLY A 96 8.49 3.43 7.70
CA GLY A 96 7.16 4.04 7.64
C GLY A 96 6.02 3.04 7.86
N TRP A 97 4.88 3.28 7.21
CA TRP A 97 3.74 2.36 7.27
C TRP A 97 3.93 1.20 6.28
N GLN A 98 3.36 0.04 6.61
CA GLN A 98 3.46 -1.17 5.78
C GLN A 98 2.11 -1.62 5.22
N LEU A 99 1.06 -1.52 6.03
CA LEU A 99 -0.30 -1.94 5.66
C LEU A 99 -1.30 -0.86 6.01
N LEU A 100 -2.21 -0.57 5.09
CA LEU A 100 -3.43 0.18 5.38
C LEU A 100 -4.62 -0.73 5.07
N PRO A 101 -5.49 -1.01 6.05
CA PRO A 101 -6.68 -1.81 5.82
C PRO A 101 -7.66 -1.09 4.86
N PRO A 102 -8.63 -1.81 4.28
CA PRO A 102 -9.70 -1.17 3.54
C PRO A 102 -10.44 -0.21 4.46
N MET A 103 -10.60 1.02 4.01
CA MET A 103 -11.35 2.06 4.69
C MET A 103 -12.69 2.28 3.99
N ASP A 104 -13.68 2.70 4.77
CA ASP A 104 -14.94 3.18 4.22
C ASP A 104 -14.67 4.46 3.39
N PRO A 105 -15.16 4.57 2.14
CA PRO A 105 -14.95 5.75 1.31
C PRO A 105 -15.51 7.06 1.90
N GLY A 106 -16.48 6.97 2.80
CA GLY A 106 -17.02 8.11 3.54
C GLY A 106 -16.17 8.52 4.75
N GLY A 107 -15.04 7.84 5.00
CA GLY A 107 -14.14 8.12 6.11
C GLY A 107 -14.63 7.61 7.46
N MET A 108 -15.61 6.67 7.48
CA MET A 108 -16.16 6.10 8.71
C MET A 108 -15.20 5.14 9.44
N GLY A 109 -14.00 4.93 8.89
CA GLY A 109 -12.91 4.17 9.49
C GLY A 109 -12.60 2.86 8.78
N GLU A 110 -11.77 2.06 9.43
CA GLU A 110 -11.29 0.78 8.90
C GLU A 110 -12.45 -0.21 8.80
N MET A 111 -12.52 -0.96 7.70
CA MET A 111 -13.55 -1.97 7.45
C MET A 111 -13.10 -3.37 7.89
N GLY A 112 -11.82 -3.56 8.22
CA GLY A 112 -11.25 -4.86 8.59
C GLY A 112 -10.03 -4.78 9.50
N VAL A 113 -9.44 -5.94 9.75
CA VAL A 113 -8.09 -6.09 10.32
C VAL A 113 -7.23 -6.78 9.28
N VAL A 114 -6.17 -6.13 8.84
CA VAL A 114 -5.22 -6.67 7.85
C VAL A 114 -3.97 -7.18 8.56
N GLU A 115 -3.43 -8.29 8.09
CA GLU A 115 -2.11 -8.80 8.47
C GLU A 115 -1.32 -9.20 7.22
N ALA A 116 0.00 -9.23 7.38
CA ALA A 116 0.91 -9.76 6.37
C ALA A 116 1.90 -10.72 7.03
N GLU A 117 2.25 -11.76 6.29
CA GLU A 117 3.24 -12.75 6.67
C GLU A 117 4.16 -13.01 5.47
N GLN A 118 5.47 -12.90 5.66
CA GLN A 118 6.42 -13.26 4.61
C GLN A 118 6.58 -14.78 4.57
N THR A 119 6.46 -15.33 3.38
CA THR A 119 6.61 -16.75 3.10
C THR A 119 8.08 -17.09 2.87
N GLU A 120 8.46 -18.35 3.13
CA GLU A 120 9.83 -18.84 2.91
C GLU A 120 10.28 -18.72 1.43
N SER A 121 9.34 -18.67 0.49
CA SER A 121 9.60 -18.48 -0.94
C SER A 121 9.77 -17.01 -1.36
N GLY A 122 9.77 -16.07 -0.40
CA GLY A 122 9.93 -14.64 -0.66
C GLY A 122 8.65 -13.90 -1.04
N GLY A 123 7.51 -14.58 -1.13
CA GLY A 123 6.19 -13.93 -1.29
C GLY A 123 5.63 -13.40 0.02
N LEU A 124 4.62 -12.53 -0.04
CA LEU A 124 3.82 -12.08 1.10
C LEU A 124 2.44 -12.73 1.05
N THR A 125 1.99 -13.27 2.17
CA THR A 125 0.59 -13.64 2.39
C THR A 125 -0.11 -12.52 3.14
N ILE A 126 -1.08 -11.87 2.50
CA ILE A 126 -1.90 -10.83 3.08
C ILE A 126 -3.25 -11.44 3.47
N ARG A 127 -3.67 -11.25 4.72
CA ARG A 127 -4.97 -11.73 5.21
C ARG A 127 -5.83 -10.61 5.74
N LEU A 128 -7.13 -10.67 5.46
CA LEU A 128 -8.12 -9.70 5.91
C LEU A 128 -9.21 -10.39 6.72
N PHE A 129 -9.52 -9.82 7.88
CA PHE A 129 -10.52 -10.32 8.80
C PHE A 129 -11.57 -9.26 9.12
N LYS A 130 -12.79 -9.72 9.41
CA LYS A 130 -13.82 -8.87 10.02
C LYS A 130 -13.30 -8.31 11.34
N GLN A 131 -13.75 -7.10 11.68
CA GLN A 131 -13.48 -6.53 13.00
C GLN A 131 -14.39 -7.16 14.04
N LYS A 132 -13.82 -7.60 15.15
CA LYS A 132 -14.57 -8.05 16.32
C LYS A 132 -14.14 -7.26 17.54
N TYR A 133 -15.08 -6.59 18.19
CA TYR A 133 -14.83 -5.87 19.43
C TYR A 133 -15.17 -6.76 20.61
N MET A 134 -14.23 -6.91 21.54
CA MET A 134 -14.42 -7.64 22.79
C MET A 134 -14.16 -6.70 23.96
N LEU A 135 -15.01 -6.80 24.99
CA LEU A 135 -14.79 -6.07 26.24
C LEU A 135 -13.88 -6.92 27.13
N SER A 136 -12.64 -6.48 27.30
CA SER A 136 -11.64 -7.05 28.20
C SER A 136 -11.73 -6.41 29.57
N ASP A 137 -11.76 -7.23 30.62
CA ASP A 137 -11.79 -6.83 32.04
C ASP A 137 -12.86 -5.78 32.43
N GLY A 138 -13.92 -5.68 31.64
CA GLY A 138 -15.03 -4.75 31.87
C GLY A 138 -14.72 -3.28 31.63
N VAL A 139 -13.50 -2.93 31.21
CA VAL A 139 -13.03 -1.53 31.09
C VAL A 139 -12.47 -1.22 29.70
N GLU A 140 -11.90 -2.21 29.01
CA GLU A 140 -11.20 -1.98 27.74
C GLU A 140 -11.93 -2.66 26.57
N ILE A 141 -12.23 -1.90 25.51
CA ILE A 141 -12.73 -2.48 24.27
C ILE A 141 -11.52 -2.79 23.37
N VAL A 142 -11.24 -4.07 23.18
CA VAL A 142 -10.13 -4.55 22.35
C VAL A 142 -10.66 -4.95 20.97
N LYS A 143 -10.02 -4.41 19.92
CA LYS A 143 -10.25 -4.83 18.54
C LYS A 143 -9.50 -6.12 18.27
N THR A 144 -10.23 -7.14 17.80
CA THR A 144 -9.70 -8.49 17.54
C THR A 144 -10.11 -8.98 16.14
N LYS A 145 -9.41 -10.01 15.65
CA LYS A 145 -9.67 -10.64 14.36
C LYS A 145 -10.93 -11.51 14.46
N GLY A 146 -11.90 -11.24 13.61
CA GLY A 146 -13.06 -12.09 13.38
C GLY A 146 -12.78 -13.16 12.33
N GLU A 147 -13.83 -13.55 11.61
CA GLU A 147 -13.72 -14.46 10.47
C GLU A 147 -12.96 -13.80 9.30
N PRO A 148 -12.25 -14.59 8.47
CA PRO A 148 -11.71 -14.11 7.20
C PRO A 148 -12.80 -13.46 6.34
N MET A 149 -12.46 -12.38 5.66
CA MET A 149 -13.34 -11.71 4.70
C MET A 149 -12.55 -11.18 3.51
N ASP A 150 -13.15 -11.22 2.34
CA ASP A 150 -12.57 -10.56 1.17
C ASP A 150 -12.62 -9.03 1.30
N VAL A 151 -11.74 -8.37 0.54
CA VAL A 151 -11.74 -6.92 0.40
C VAL A 151 -13.11 -6.45 -0.11
N PRO A 152 -13.76 -5.48 0.56
CA PRO A 152 -15.02 -4.91 0.11
C PRO A 152 -14.89 -4.29 -1.29
N VAL A 153 -15.91 -4.47 -2.14
CA VAL A 153 -15.90 -4.03 -3.54
C VAL A 153 -15.67 -2.52 -3.74
N ASN A 154 -15.95 -1.72 -2.71
CA ASN A 154 -15.81 -0.27 -2.69
C ASN A 154 -14.51 0.20 -1.98
N SER A 155 -13.56 -0.68 -1.71
CA SER A 155 -12.34 -0.36 -0.98
C SER A 155 -11.15 -1.23 -1.43
N TRP A 156 -9.97 -1.01 -0.86
CA TRP A 156 -8.75 -1.79 -1.12
C TRP A 156 -7.81 -1.78 0.09
N ILE A 157 -6.90 -2.76 0.15
CA ILE A 157 -5.77 -2.76 1.08
C ILE A 157 -4.59 -2.09 0.38
N ASP A 158 -3.94 -1.11 0.99
CA ASP A 158 -2.62 -0.64 0.53
C ASP A 158 -1.52 -1.45 1.24
N VAL A 159 -0.54 -1.92 0.46
CA VAL A 159 0.65 -2.63 0.94
C VAL A 159 1.87 -1.89 0.44
N ARG A 160 2.68 -1.36 1.37
CA ARG A 160 3.96 -0.74 1.04
C ARG A 160 5.06 -1.80 1.01
N LEU A 161 5.87 -1.77 -0.03
CA LEU A 161 6.82 -2.84 -0.33
C LEU A 161 8.26 -2.32 -0.35
N ASP A 162 9.20 -3.19 -0.01
CA ASP A 162 10.57 -3.05 -0.49
C ASP A 162 10.70 -3.87 -1.78
N MET A 163 11.38 -3.31 -2.78
CA MET A 163 11.52 -3.91 -4.11
C MET A 163 12.97 -4.30 -4.36
N PRO A 164 13.23 -5.43 -5.04
CA PRO A 164 14.57 -5.87 -5.38
C PRO A 164 15.40 -4.79 -6.09
N ASP A 165 16.70 -4.73 -5.78
CA ASP A 165 17.65 -3.82 -6.43
C ASP A 165 17.71 -4.01 -7.95
N ASP A 166 17.44 -5.23 -8.42
CA ASP A 166 17.37 -5.59 -9.83
C ASP A 166 15.95 -5.52 -10.42
N SER A 167 14.98 -4.92 -9.70
CA SER A 167 13.65 -4.65 -10.24
C SER A 167 13.73 -3.74 -11.48
N ALA A 168 12.76 -3.87 -12.38
CA ALA A 168 12.74 -3.10 -13.62
C ALA A 168 12.82 -1.58 -13.36
N PHE A 169 12.17 -1.09 -12.31
CA PHE A 169 12.25 0.30 -11.89
C PHE A 169 13.66 0.69 -11.44
N ASN A 170 14.24 -0.03 -10.49
CA ASN A 170 15.57 0.27 -9.95
C ASN A 170 16.65 0.19 -11.03
N GLN A 171 16.57 -0.77 -11.95
CA GLN A 171 17.50 -0.86 -13.08
C GLN A 171 17.43 0.35 -14.02
N ARG A 172 16.21 0.80 -14.39
CA ARG A 172 16.03 1.99 -15.24
C ARG A 172 16.64 3.23 -14.60
N ILE A 173 16.35 3.46 -13.31
CA ILE A 173 16.92 4.58 -12.56
C ILE A 173 18.45 4.49 -12.49
N ASN A 174 19.00 3.31 -12.22
CA ASN A 174 20.45 3.12 -12.15
C ASN A 174 21.15 3.34 -13.50
N GLN A 175 20.50 3.03 -14.62
CA GLN A 175 21.02 3.30 -15.97
C GLN A 175 20.98 4.79 -16.31
N GLU A 176 19.91 5.51 -15.96
CA GLU A 176 19.80 6.96 -16.16
C GLU A 176 20.80 7.77 -15.31
N LEU A 177 21.25 7.21 -14.19
CA LEU A 177 22.23 7.81 -13.29
C LEU A 177 23.70 7.55 -13.71
N GLN A 178 23.94 6.67 -14.69
CA GLN A 178 25.28 6.47 -15.23
C GLN A 178 25.60 7.56 -16.26
N PRO A 179 26.71 8.31 -16.09
CA PRO A 179 27.09 9.42 -16.97
C PRO A 179 27.52 8.98 -18.38
#